data_AF-A0AAX6IFP3-F1
#
_entry.id   AF-A0AAX6IFP3-F1
#
_cell.length_a   1.000
_cell.length_b   1.000
_cell.length_c   1.000
_cell.angle_alpha   90.00
_cell.angle_beta   90.00
_cell.angle_gamma   90.00
#
_symmetry.space_group_name_H-M   'P 1'
#
loop_
_entity.id
_entity.type
_entity.pdbx_description
1 polymer ?
#
loop_
_entity_poly.entity_id
_entity_poly.type
_entity_poly.pdbx_seq_one_letter_code
_entity_poly.pdbx_strand_id
1 'polypeptide(L)'
;MRSSFSGLPLHVSPPKQTQRGRRRRSSQAPGPIVMMTKPVIQFIQGTDEQTVPDVRLTKSRDGTNGVATFIFDEPSVFDSSGELGEITGFYMIDEEGVLQSVDVSAKFVNGKPARIEAKYIMRTPREWDRFMRFMERYSEANGLQFVKK
;
A
#
# COMPACT_ATOMS: atom_id res chain seq x y z
N MET A 1 -73.09 39.96 19.63
CA MET A 1 -73.80 40.91 18.74
C MET A 1 -72.92 42.15 18.64
N ARG A 2 -72.43 42.64 17.50
CA ARG A 2 -72.82 42.55 16.10
C ARG A 2 -71.57 42.58 15.22
N SER A 3 -71.65 41.86 14.11
CA SER A 3 -70.84 42.01 12.91
C SER A 3 -71.00 43.40 12.29
N SER A 4 -69.99 43.86 11.55
CA SER A 4 -70.20 44.46 10.22
C SER A 4 -68.92 44.43 9.40
N PHE A 5 -69.10 43.98 8.16
CA PHE A 5 -68.12 43.74 7.13
C PHE A 5 -68.47 44.67 5.95
N SER A 6 -67.47 45.28 5.33
CA SER A 6 -67.52 45.89 3.98
C SER A 6 -66.11 46.40 3.66
N GLY A 7 -65.43 46.17 2.54
CA GLY A 7 -65.67 45.44 1.29
C GLY A 7 -64.49 45.76 0.35
N LEU A 8 -63.89 44.72 -0.24
CA LEU A 8 -63.19 44.51 -1.55
C LEU A 8 -62.59 45.70 -2.39
N PRO A 9 -61.75 45.42 -3.42
CA PRO A 9 -60.35 44.94 -3.40
C PRO A 9 -59.47 45.81 -4.34
N LEU A 10 -58.17 45.51 -4.54
CA LEU A 10 -57.52 45.65 -5.86
C LEU A 10 -56.16 44.92 -5.89
N HIS A 11 -55.89 44.42 -7.08
CA HIS A 11 -55.02 43.32 -7.45
C HIS A 11 -53.66 43.80 -7.96
N VAL A 12 -52.57 43.13 -7.59
CA VAL A 12 -51.37 43.05 -8.46
C VAL A 12 -50.70 41.68 -8.25
N SER A 13 -50.71 40.84 -9.28
CA SER A 13 -49.90 39.62 -9.32
C SER A 13 -48.42 39.94 -9.50
N PRO A 14 -47.50 39.35 -8.70
CA PRO A 14 -46.08 39.42 -9.00
C PRO A 14 -45.68 38.38 -10.07
N PRO A 15 -44.62 38.65 -10.85
CA PRO A 15 -44.25 37.87 -12.01
C PRO A 15 -43.67 36.49 -11.63
N LYS A 16 -44.00 35.48 -12.43
CA LYS A 16 -43.34 34.17 -12.41
C LYS A 16 -41.90 34.34 -12.90
N GLN A 17 -40.93 34.35 -12.00
CA GLN A 17 -39.52 34.19 -12.36
C GLN A 17 -39.05 32.76 -12.05
N THR A 18 -39.00 31.99 -13.13
CA THR A 18 -38.29 30.73 -13.37
C THR A 18 -37.26 30.32 -12.31
N GLN A 19 -37.46 29.14 -11.73
CA GLN A 19 -36.44 28.37 -11.03
C GLN A 19 -35.25 28.14 -11.96
N ARG A 20 -34.16 28.89 -11.78
CA ARG A 20 -32.83 28.46 -12.25
C ARG A 20 -32.19 27.69 -11.11
N GLY A 21 -32.02 26.38 -11.32
CA GLY A 21 -31.43 25.46 -10.36
C GLY A 21 -30.12 25.99 -9.80
N ARG A 22 -30.09 26.20 -8.47
CA ARG A 22 -28.85 26.27 -7.71
C ARG A 22 -28.19 24.89 -7.81
N ARG A 23 -27.29 24.72 -8.79
CA ARG A 23 -26.25 23.68 -8.71
C ARG A 23 -25.44 23.98 -7.45
N ARG A 24 -25.72 23.23 -6.38
CA ARG A 24 -24.80 23.10 -5.25
C ARG A 24 -23.48 22.60 -5.81
N ARG A 25 -22.52 23.51 -6.04
CA ARG A 25 -21.12 23.13 -6.18
C ARG A 25 -20.70 22.65 -4.80
N SER A 26 -20.73 21.35 -4.58
CA SER A 26 -20.01 20.72 -3.49
C SER A 26 -18.54 21.05 -3.70
N SER A 27 -18.03 22.01 -2.94
CA SER A 27 -16.60 22.16 -2.73
C SER A 27 -16.14 20.96 -1.89
N GLN A 28 -16.00 19.82 -2.54
CA GLN A 28 -15.23 18.72 -2.00
C GLN A 28 -13.78 19.17 -2.10
N ALA A 29 -13.28 19.79 -1.03
CA ALA A 29 -11.84 19.91 -0.84
C ALA A 29 -11.28 18.49 -0.93
N PRO A 30 -10.22 18.25 -1.72
CA PRO A 30 -9.56 16.96 -1.65
C PRO A 30 -9.04 16.85 -0.21
N GLY A 31 -9.54 15.85 0.53
CA GLY A 31 -8.85 15.40 1.74
C GLY A 31 -7.42 15.00 1.39
N PRO A 32 -6.52 14.85 2.38
CA PRO A 32 -5.17 14.36 2.09
C PRO A 32 -5.30 13.10 1.24
N ILE A 33 -4.79 13.16 0.02
CA ILE A 33 -4.69 12.01 -0.87
C ILE A 33 -3.72 11.09 -0.15
N VAL A 34 -4.24 10.14 0.62
CA VAL A 34 -3.47 8.99 1.05
C VAL A 34 -3.14 8.30 -0.27
N MET A 35 -1.93 8.57 -0.77
CA MET A 35 -1.42 7.86 -1.93
C MET A 35 -1.44 6.39 -1.55
N MET A 36 -2.31 5.62 -2.19
CA MET A 36 -2.32 4.16 -2.08
C MET A 36 -1.01 3.66 -2.71
N THR A 37 0.07 3.69 -1.95
CA THR A 37 1.35 3.14 -2.37
C THR A 37 1.16 1.64 -2.44
N LYS A 38 1.15 1.09 -3.66
CA LYS A 38 1.15 -0.35 -3.88
C LYS A 38 2.33 -0.95 -3.10
N PRO A 39 2.14 -2.03 -2.33
CA PRO A 39 3.22 -2.66 -1.59
C PRO A 39 4.23 -3.26 -2.57
N VAL A 40 5.50 -2.89 -2.41
CA VAL A 40 6.59 -3.32 -3.29
C VAL A 40 7.80 -3.78 -2.48
N ILE A 41 8.62 -4.61 -3.11
CA ILE A 41 9.94 -5.00 -2.62
C ILE A 41 10.99 -4.40 -3.54
N GLN A 42 12.10 -3.93 -2.97
CA GLN A 42 13.23 -3.40 -3.72
C GLN A 42 14.55 -3.94 -3.16
N PHE A 43 15.49 -4.24 -4.04
CA PHE A 43 16.89 -4.51 -3.70
C PHE A 43 17.81 -3.32 -3.95
N ILE A 44 17.37 -2.45 -4.86
CA ILE A 44 17.99 -1.19 -5.24
C ILE A 44 16.90 -0.13 -5.09
N GLN A 45 17.15 0.91 -4.31
CA GLN A 45 16.13 1.94 -4.06
C GLN A 45 15.65 2.57 -5.37
N GLY A 46 14.33 2.63 -5.55
CA GLY A 46 13.69 3.14 -6.76
C GLY A 46 13.50 2.09 -7.86
N THR A 47 13.95 0.85 -7.67
CA THR A 47 13.73 -0.26 -8.62
C THR A 47 12.86 -1.34 -7.97
N ASP A 48 11.61 -1.44 -8.42
CA ASP A 48 10.65 -2.45 -7.94
C ASP A 48 11.01 -3.84 -8.46
N GLU A 49 11.16 -4.78 -7.53
CA GLU A 49 11.36 -6.19 -7.84
C GLU A 49 10.06 -6.81 -8.36
N GLN A 50 10.13 -7.42 -9.54
CA GLN A 50 8.98 -8.04 -10.20
C GLN A 50 8.79 -9.52 -9.81
N THR A 51 9.87 -10.20 -9.43
CA THR A 51 9.81 -11.60 -9.04
C THR A 51 9.17 -11.72 -7.65
N VAL A 52 8.08 -12.49 -7.56
CA VAL A 52 7.41 -12.77 -6.29
C VAL A 52 8.20 -13.83 -5.52
N PRO A 53 8.58 -13.58 -4.25
CA PRO A 53 9.40 -14.52 -3.49
C PRO A 53 8.58 -15.66 -2.87
N ASP A 54 9.27 -16.77 -2.63
CA ASP A 54 8.88 -17.72 -1.59
C ASP A 54 9.18 -17.12 -0.21
N VAL A 55 8.19 -17.11 0.67
CA VAL A 55 8.32 -16.52 2.01
C VAL A 55 8.16 -17.58 3.09
N ARG A 56 9.17 -17.70 3.95
CA ARG A 56 9.16 -18.57 5.12
C ARG A 56 9.24 -17.74 6.39
N LEU A 57 8.27 -17.93 7.29
CA LEU A 57 8.25 -17.29 8.59
C LEU A 57 8.62 -18.30 9.68
N THR A 58 9.63 -17.97 10.49
CA THR A 58 10.04 -18.77 11.65
C THR A 58 9.93 -17.91 12.90
N LYS A 59 9.46 -18.50 14.00
CA LYS A 59 9.36 -17.84 15.31
C LYS A 59 10.12 -18.66 16.35
N SER A 60 10.83 -17.99 17.25
CA SER A 60 11.48 -18.65 18.38
C SER A 60 10.44 -19.30 19.30
N ARG A 61 10.86 -20.31 20.07
CA ARG A 61 9.95 -21.06 20.97
C ARG A 61 9.31 -20.18 22.05
N ASP A 62 10.04 -19.18 22.53
CA ASP A 62 9.59 -18.19 23.51
C ASP A 62 8.76 -17.06 22.88
N GLY A 63 8.67 -17.03 21.54
CA GLY A 63 7.86 -16.07 20.79
C GLY A 63 8.40 -14.65 20.73
N THR A 64 9.60 -14.40 21.26
CA THR A 64 10.21 -13.07 21.34
C THR A 64 10.84 -12.63 20.03
N ASN A 65 11.34 -13.58 19.23
CA ASN A 65 12.04 -13.31 17.98
C ASN A 65 11.39 -14.02 16.81
N GLY A 66 11.30 -13.31 15.68
CA GLY A 66 10.83 -13.81 14.41
C GLY A 66 11.87 -13.59 13.32
N VAL A 67 11.93 -14.49 12.36
CA VAL A 67 12.71 -14.32 11.13
C VAL A 67 11.82 -14.64 9.95
N ALA A 68 11.66 -13.67 9.05
CA ALA A 68 11.11 -13.90 7.73
C ALA A 68 12.27 -14.10 6.75
N THR A 69 12.24 -15.19 5.99
CA THR A 69 13.20 -15.49 4.93
C THR A 69 12.48 -15.44 3.61
N PHE A 70 13.01 -14.64 2.70
CA PHE A 70 12.52 -14.44 1.34
C PHE A 70 13.51 -15.09 0.37
N ILE A 71 12.99 -15.90 -0.55
CA ILE A 71 13.78 -16.57 -1.56
C ILE A 71 13.21 -16.15 -2.92
N PHE A 72 14.04 -15.49 -3.72
CA PHE A 72 13.70 -15.09 -5.07
C PHE A 72 14.47 -15.99 -6.03
N ASP A 73 13.74 -16.77 -6.82
CA ASP A 73 14.29 -17.52 -7.96
C ASP A 73 14.31 -16.59 -9.17
N GLU A 74 15.48 -16.42 -9.79
CA GLU A 74 15.67 -15.54 -10.96
C GLU A 74 15.11 -14.11 -10.74
N PRO A 75 15.59 -13.38 -9.72
CA PRO A 75 15.10 -12.03 -9.44
C PRO A 75 15.44 -11.06 -10.57
N SER A 76 14.49 -10.18 -10.89
CA SER A 76 14.60 -9.17 -11.96
C SER A 76 15.71 -8.14 -11.70
N VAL A 77 16.16 -7.98 -10.45
CA VAL A 77 17.34 -7.15 -10.15
C VAL A 77 18.62 -7.64 -10.86
N PHE A 78 18.72 -8.92 -11.22
CA PHE A 78 19.88 -9.41 -11.97
C PHE A 78 19.93 -8.85 -13.39
N ASP A 79 18.79 -8.64 -14.05
CA ASP A 79 18.70 -8.02 -15.37
C ASP A 79 19.08 -6.52 -15.33
N SER A 80 19.00 -5.93 -14.14
CA SER A 80 19.23 -4.52 -13.87
C SER A 80 20.68 -4.19 -13.47
N SER A 81 21.47 -5.22 -13.10
CA SER A 81 22.79 -5.09 -12.46
C SER A 81 23.90 -4.44 -13.30
N GLY A 82 23.65 -4.17 -14.58
CA GLY A 82 24.56 -3.42 -15.46
C GLY A 82 24.34 -1.90 -15.48
N GLU A 83 23.11 -1.43 -15.25
CA GLU A 83 22.72 0.00 -15.35
C GLU A 83 22.24 0.59 -14.02
N LEU A 84 21.67 -0.22 -13.12
CA LEU A 84 20.88 0.26 -11.98
C LEU A 84 21.59 0.18 -10.62
N GLY A 85 22.83 -0.34 -10.57
CA GLY A 85 23.69 -0.31 -9.38
C GLY A 85 23.77 -1.65 -8.61
N GLU A 86 24.54 -1.63 -7.52
CA GLU A 86 24.73 -2.80 -6.65
C GLU A 86 23.54 -3.00 -5.71
N ILE A 87 23.29 -4.25 -5.29
CA ILE A 87 22.28 -4.56 -4.27
C ILE A 87 22.70 -3.89 -2.96
N THR A 88 21.97 -2.86 -2.54
CA THR A 88 22.30 -2.06 -1.34
C THR A 88 21.56 -2.51 -0.08
N GLY A 89 20.49 -3.28 -0.24
CA GLY A 89 19.70 -3.79 0.87
C GLY A 89 18.46 -4.54 0.42
N PHE A 90 17.54 -4.75 1.35
CA PHE A 90 16.23 -5.32 1.10
C PHE A 90 15.19 -4.41 1.71
N TYR A 91 14.34 -3.80 0.89
CA TYR A 91 13.35 -2.81 1.27
C TYR A 91 11.95 -3.33 0.95
N MET A 92 11.07 -3.27 1.94
CA MET A 92 9.64 -3.61 1.85
C MET A 92 8.87 -2.31 2.10
N ILE A 93 8.21 -1.80 1.06
CA ILE A 93 7.65 -0.45 1.04
C ILE A 93 6.14 -0.55 0.85
N ASP A 94 5.38 0.12 1.72
CA ASP A 94 3.93 0.29 1.58
C ASP A 94 3.50 1.69 2.09
N GLU A 95 2.19 1.92 2.20
CA GLU A 95 1.63 3.18 2.71
C GLU A 95 2.05 3.52 4.16
N GLU A 96 2.51 2.55 4.94
CA GLU A 96 2.97 2.75 6.32
C GLU A 96 4.49 3.03 6.42
N GLY A 97 5.17 3.12 5.27
CA GLY A 97 6.60 3.40 5.18
C GLY A 97 7.43 2.18 4.79
N VAL A 98 8.67 2.13 5.29
CA VAL A 98 9.68 1.17 4.83
C VAL A 98 10.11 0.24 5.97
N LEU A 99 10.05 -1.06 5.74
CA LEU A 99 10.79 -2.07 6.50
C LEU A 99 12.04 -2.43 5.71
N GLN A 100 13.21 -2.48 6.37
CA GLN A 100 14.47 -2.74 5.67
C GLN A 100 15.35 -3.75 6.38
N SER A 101 16.19 -4.43 5.60
CA SER A 101 17.27 -5.30 6.08
C SER A 101 18.52 -5.16 5.22
N VAL A 102 19.66 -5.50 5.81
CA VAL A 102 20.96 -5.63 5.13
C VAL A 102 21.38 -7.09 4.97
N ASP A 103 20.62 -8.04 5.56
CA ASP A 103 20.90 -9.48 5.45
C ASP A 103 20.36 -9.99 4.10
N VAL A 104 21.16 -9.79 3.06
CA VAL A 104 20.88 -10.14 1.67
C VAL A 104 22.05 -10.93 1.11
N SER A 105 21.77 -12.04 0.44
CA SER A 105 22.78 -12.93 -0.12
C SER A 105 22.38 -13.40 -1.51
N ALA A 106 23.24 -13.16 -2.50
CA ALA A 106 23.10 -13.74 -3.84
C ALA A 106 23.66 -15.16 -3.86
N LYS A 107 22.99 -16.07 -4.58
CA LYS A 107 23.46 -17.42 -4.86
C LYS A 107 23.74 -17.56 -6.35
N PHE A 108 24.87 -18.17 -6.65
CA PHE A 108 25.31 -18.47 -8.01
C PHE A 108 25.21 -19.97 -8.25
N VAL A 109 24.73 -20.34 -9.44
CA VAL A 109 24.68 -21.72 -9.93
C VAL A 109 25.44 -21.75 -11.25
N ASN A 110 26.48 -22.58 -11.35
CA ASN A 110 27.35 -22.67 -12.53
C ASN A 110 27.94 -21.32 -12.98
N GLY A 111 28.30 -20.46 -12.03
CA GLY A 111 28.88 -19.14 -12.31
C GLY A 111 27.88 -18.06 -12.75
N LYS A 112 26.58 -18.36 -12.81
CA LYS A 112 25.52 -17.39 -13.11
C LYS A 112 24.73 -17.03 -11.86
N PRO A 113 24.34 -15.75 -11.66
CA PRO A 113 23.46 -15.37 -10.56
C PRO A 113 22.09 -16.04 -10.77
N ALA A 114 21.58 -16.70 -9.73
CA ALA A 114 20.40 -17.55 -9.84
C ALA A 114 19.34 -17.23 -8.78
N ARG A 115 19.74 -16.91 -7.55
CA ARG A 115 18.80 -16.62 -6.46
C ARG A 115 19.27 -15.48 -5.58
N ILE A 116 18.31 -14.83 -4.92
CA ILE A 116 18.58 -13.97 -3.77
C ILE A 116 17.83 -14.53 -2.56
N GLU A 117 18.54 -14.65 -1.44
CA GLU A 117 17.97 -14.88 -0.13
C GLU A 117 18.08 -13.60 0.69
N ALA A 118 16.95 -13.12 1.23
CA ALA A 118 16.91 -11.98 2.13
C ALA A 118 16.25 -12.36 3.46
N LYS A 119 16.76 -11.83 4.57
CA LYS A 119 16.21 -12.09 5.90
C LYS A 119 15.80 -10.80 6.59
N TYR A 120 14.61 -10.83 7.18
CA TYR A 120 14.11 -9.76 8.04
C TYR A 120 13.93 -10.30 9.46
N ILE A 121 14.67 -9.73 10.41
CA ILE A 121 14.65 -10.13 11.83
C ILE A 121 13.70 -9.20 12.58
N MET A 122 12.74 -9.78 13.27
CA MET A 122 11.80 -9.09 14.16
C MET A 122 12.14 -9.47 15.60
N ARG A 123 12.41 -8.48 16.44
CA ARG A 123 12.76 -8.63 17.86
C ARG A 123 11.67 -8.16 18.80
N THR A 124 10.64 -7.50 18.26
CA THR A 124 9.54 -6.96 19.06
C THR A 124 8.18 -7.32 18.46
N PRO A 125 7.11 -7.40 19.28
CA PRO A 125 5.76 -7.60 18.78
C PRO A 125 5.33 -6.51 17.79
N ARG A 126 5.79 -5.27 17.97
CA ARG A 126 5.46 -4.16 17.06
C ARG A 126 6.04 -4.36 15.66
N GLU A 127 7.28 -4.84 15.56
CA GLU A 127 7.91 -5.18 14.28
C GLU A 127 7.17 -6.34 13.62
N TRP A 128 6.74 -7.33 14.41
CA TRP A 128 5.93 -8.45 13.93
C TRP A 128 4.59 -7.96 13.35
N ASP A 129 3.84 -7.16 14.08
CA ASP A 129 2.55 -6.63 13.62
C ASP A 129 2.71 -5.72 12.39
N ARG A 130 3.80 -4.94 12.33
CA ARG A 130 4.12 -4.11 11.17
C ARG A 130 4.48 -4.96 9.94
N PHE A 131 5.24 -6.03 10.13
CA PHE A 131 5.59 -6.98 9.08
C PHE A 131 4.37 -7.73 8.55
N MET A 132 3.50 -8.21 9.44
CA MET A 132 2.29 -8.93 9.03
C MET A 132 1.36 -8.05 8.19
N ARG A 133 1.20 -6.77 8.53
CA ARG A 133 0.42 -5.81 7.73
C ARG A 133 1.02 -5.54 6.35
N PHE A 134 2.36 -5.46 6.24
CA PHE A 134 3.02 -5.39 4.94
C PHE A 134 2.73 -6.65 4.12
N MET A 135 2.93 -7.83 4.71
CA MET A 135 2.76 -9.11 4.03
C MET A 135 1.33 -9.36 3.56
N GLU A 136 0.32 -8.93 4.34
CA GLU A 136 -1.09 -9.00 3.96
C GLU A 136 -1.38 -8.17 2.70
N ARG A 137 -0.95 -6.90 2.67
CA ARG A 137 -1.10 -6.05 1.48
C ARG A 137 -0.31 -6.61 0.30
N TYR A 138 0.93 -7.04 0.53
CA TYR A 138 1.83 -7.53 -0.51
C TYR A 138 1.31 -8.83 -1.14
N SER A 139 0.75 -9.75 -0.34
CA SER A 139 0.15 -10.98 -0.85
C SER A 139 -1.12 -10.72 -1.65
N GLU A 140 -1.98 -9.80 -1.21
CA GLU A 140 -3.16 -9.37 -1.95
C GLU A 140 -2.80 -8.75 -3.32
N ALA A 141 -1.77 -7.91 -3.36
CA ALA A 141 -1.35 -7.22 -4.57
C ALA A 141 -0.63 -8.12 -5.59
N ASN A 142 0.01 -9.21 -5.14
CA ASN A 142 0.88 -10.06 -5.97
C ASN A 142 0.44 -11.53 -6.03
N GLY A 143 -0.72 -11.88 -5.46
CA GLY A 143 -1.28 -13.23 -5.51
C GLY A 143 -0.46 -14.28 -4.74
N LEU A 144 0.26 -13.86 -3.70
CA LEU A 144 1.18 -14.73 -2.96
C LEU A 144 0.38 -15.73 -2.11
N GLN A 145 0.54 -17.01 -2.38
CA GLN A 145 -0.12 -18.08 -1.63
C GLN A 145 0.82 -18.61 -0.55
N PHE A 146 0.42 -18.52 0.71
CA PHE A 146 1.18 -19.10 1.82
C PHE A 146 1.11 -20.63 1.76
N VAL A 147 2.18 -21.26 1.30
CA VAL A 147 2.35 -22.71 1.42
C VAL A 147 2.87 -23.02 2.82
N LYS A 148 1.95 -23.38 3.72
CA LYS A 148 2.33 -23.88 5.05
C LYS A 148 2.88 -25.30 4.88
N LYS A 149 4.20 -25.46 4.97
CA LYS A 149 4.88 -26.77 5.00
C LYS A 149 5.05 -27.27 6.42
#